data_AF-A0A9W6Y3G3-F1
#
_entry.id   AF-A0A9W6Y3G3-F1
#
_cell.length_a   1.000
_cell.length_b   1.000
_cell.length_c   1.000
_cell.angle_alpha   90.00
_cell.angle_beta   90.00
_cell.angle_gamma   90.00
#
_symmetry.space_group_name_H-M   'P 1'
#
loop_
_entity.id
_entity.type
_entity.pdbx_description
1 polymer ?
#
loop_
_entity_poly.entity_id
_entity_poly.type
_entity_poly.pdbx_seq_one_letter_code
_entity_poly.pdbx_strand_id
1 'polypeptide(L)'
;MGRSKKKRTREEIEQAMRDNERVNATPAAQEEPSAKKRRQARRRNKRYNLNKEFQALAVDTAEASTTAADLPQVPAAVPPPTPAHVPAADPTPVLATTSVGEQQRPETNPAPGRRPRASLTASQQECVRTRDRERTRSRRANRTLSQQERDRRRDAERKRVRRALLAESERAQGRNQEATRRANQPVDVRQTVREVDRLRHE
;
A
#
# COMPACT_ATOMS: atom_id res chain seq x y z
N MET A 1 -2.67 -14.55 -35.53
CA MET A 1 -3.64 -15.22 -34.61
C MET A 1 -2.99 -15.43 -33.25
N GLY A 2 -3.21 -14.54 -32.28
CA GLY A 2 -2.70 -14.71 -30.91
C GLY A 2 -3.64 -15.59 -30.09
N ARG A 3 -3.19 -16.74 -29.60
CA ARG A 3 -3.99 -17.60 -28.70
C ARG A 3 -4.23 -16.85 -27.38
N SER A 4 -5.48 -16.62 -27.03
CA SER A 4 -5.84 -16.09 -25.71
C SER A 4 -5.39 -17.08 -24.62
N LYS A 5 -4.75 -16.55 -23.57
CA LYS A 5 -4.32 -17.37 -22.44
C LYS A 5 -5.56 -17.77 -21.65
N LYS A 6 -5.81 -19.08 -21.47
CA LYS A 6 -6.88 -19.58 -20.63
C LYS A 6 -6.77 -18.95 -19.23
N LYS A 7 -7.89 -18.47 -18.66
CA LYS A 7 -7.97 -18.14 -17.23
C LYS A 7 -7.68 -19.43 -16.45
N ARG A 8 -6.96 -19.33 -15.33
CA ARG A 8 -6.76 -20.49 -14.43
C ARG A 8 -8.04 -20.82 -13.69
N THR A 9 -8.25 -22.09 -13.35
CA THR A 9 -9.30 -22.50 -12.42
C THR A 9 -8.92 -22.17 -10.97
N ARG A 10 -9.89 -22.27 -10.06
CA ARG A 10 -9.65 -22.06 -8.62
C ARG A 10 -8.59 -23.01 -8.06
N GLU A 11 -8.71 -24.29 -8.38
CA GLU A 11 -7.80 -25.35 -7.95
C GLU A 11 -6.38 -25.15 -8.49
N GLU A 12 -6.24 -24.74 -9.75
CA GLU A 12 -4.94 -24.41 -10.35
C GLU A 12 -4.25 -23.23 -9.63
N ILE A 13 -5.02 -22.26 -9.12
CA ILE A 13 -4.49 -21.12 -8.37
C ILE A 13 -4.07 -21.55 -6.95
N GLU A 14 -4.89 -22.36 -6.27
CA GLU A 14 -4.56 -22.93 -4.95
C GLU A 14 -3.32 -23.85 -5.02
N GLN A 15 -3.20 -24.66 -6.07
CA GLN A 15 -2.01 -25.50 -6.29
C GLN A 15 -0.78 -24.64 -6.63
N ALA A 16 -0.91 -23.64 -7.52
CA ALA A 16 0.17 -22.72 -7.84
C ALA A 16 0.65 -21.89 -6.63
N MET A 17 -0.21 -21.69 -5.61
CA MET A 17 0.17 -21.11 -4.32
C MET A 17 1.07 -22.07 -3.53
N ARG A 18 0.66 -23.33 -3.36
CA ARG A 18 1.46 -24.38 -2.69
C ARG A 18 2.82 -24.57 -3.37
N ASP A 19 2.82 -24.65 -4.70
CA ASP A 19 4.06 -24.77 -5.49
C ASP A 19 4.96 -23.54 -5.34
N ASN A 20 4.38 -22.33 -5.22
CA ASN A 20 5.19 -21.14 -4.97
C ASN A 20 5.89 -21.19 -3.60
N GLU A 21 5.21 -21.71 -2.58
CA GLU A 21 5.77 -21.86 -1.24
C GLU A 21 6.83 -22.98 -1.18
N ARG A 22 6.64 -24.08 -1.93
CA ARG A 22 7.66 -25.13 -2.11
C ARG A 22 8.91 -24.60 -2.84
N VAL A 23 8.74 -23.96 -4.00
CA VAL A 23 9.86 -23.47 -4.84
C VAL A 23 10.60 -22.30 -4.20
N ASN A 24 9.93 -21.50 -3.35
CA ASN A 24 10.54 -20.37 -2.63
C ASN A 24 10.62 -20.62 -1.12
N ALA A 25 10.72 -21.89 -0.72
CA ALA A 25 11.01 -22.29 0.65
C ALA A 25 12.34 -21.67 1.12
N THR A 26 12.47 -21.46 2.43
CA THR A 26 13.76 -21.05 2.99
C THR A 26 14.72 -22.23 2.94
N PRO A 27 15.91 -22.10 2.31
CA PRO A 27 16.91 -23.16 2.33
C PRO A 27 17.40 -23.38 3.76
N ALA A 28 17.83 -24.60 4.08
CA ALA A 28 18.37 -24.93 5.41
C ALA A 28 19.73 -24.24 5.67
N ALA A 29 20.50 -23.96 4.62
CA ALA A 29 21.76 -23.23 4.72
C ALA A 29 21.55 -21.74 4.99
N GLN A 30 22.48 -21.13 5.74
CA GLN A 30 22.50 -19.70 5.97
C GLN A 30 22.71 -18.96 4.63
N GLU A 31 21.82 -18.03 4.34
CA GLU A 31 21.73 -17.39 3.02
C GLU A 31 22.09 -15.90 3.10
N GLU A 32 22.87 -15.44 2.12
CA GLU A 32 23.20 -14.04 1.87
C GLU A 32 21.97 -13.11 2.00
N PRO A 33 22.07 -11.96 2.72
CA PRO A 33 20.95 -11.07 2.96
C PRO A 33 20.38 -10.46 1.68
N SER A 34 21.16 -10.42 0.59
CA SER A 34 20.73 -10.01 -0.74
C SER A 34 19.88 -11.09 -1.45
N ALA A 35 20.24 -12.37 -1.30
CA ALA A 35 19.48 -13.50 -1.82
C ALA A 35 18.16 -13.69 -1.05
N LYS A 36 18.18 -13.57 0.28
CA LYS A 36 16.99 -13.59 1.15
C LYS A 36 15.93 -12.58 0.72
N LYS A 37 16.34 -11.34 0.47
CA LYS A 37 15.47 -10.27 -0.06
C LYS A 37 14.90 -10.63 -1.44
N ARG A 38 15.70 -11.22 -2.34
CA ARG A 38 15.23 -11.66 -3.67
C ARG A 38 14.21 -12.80 -3.58
N ARG A 39 14.43 -13.84 -2.75
CA ARG A 39 13.46 -14.93 -2.55
C ARG A 39 12.15 -14.42 -1.94
N GLN A 40 12.23 -13.60 -0.89
CA GLN A 40 11.05 -13.03 -0.25
C GLN A 40 10.23 -12.17 -1.21
N ALA A 41 10.89 -11.37 -2.06
CA ALA A 41 10.22 -10.59 -3.11
C ALA A 41 9.53 -11.48 -4.15
N ARG A 42 10.19 -12.57 -4.62
CA ARG A 42 9.59 -13.55 -5.54
C ARG A 42 8.34 -14.21 -4.95
N ARG A 43 8.43 -14.73 -3.71
CA ARG A 43 7.29 -15.33 -2.99
C ARG A 43 6.14 -14.33 -2.82
N ARG A 44 6.43 -13.10 -2.33
CA ARG A 44 5.41 -12.07 -2.12
C ARG A 44 4.71 -11.66 -3.42
N ASN A 45 5.46 -11.42 -4.49
CA ASN A 45 4.88 -10.97 -5.77
C ASN A 45 4.01 -12.06 -6.41
N LYS A 46 4.47 -13.32 -6.41
CA LYS A 46 3.70 -14.44 -6.96
C LYS A 46 2.43 -14.70 -6.14
N ARG A 47 2.53 -14.69 -4.80
CA ARG A 47 1.38 -14.79 -3.88
C ARG A 47 0.38 -13.65 -4.06
N TYR A 48 0.84 -12.41 -4.22
CA TYR A 48 -0.06 -11.27 -4.48
C TYR A 48 -0.83 -11.42 -5.80
N ASN A 49 -0.15 -11.82 -6.87
CA ASN A 49 -0.80 -12.01 -8.17
C ASN A 49 -1.79 -13.18 -8.14
N LEU A 50 -1.43 -14.32 -7.53
CA LEU A 50 -2.32 -15.48 -7.40
C LEU A 50 -3.54 -15.17 -6.51
N ASN A 51 -3.37 -14.48 -5.38
CA ASN A 51 -4.50 -14.02 -4.56
C ASN A 51 -5.43 -13.06 -5.33
N LYS A 52 -4.88 -12.22 -6.22
CA LYS A 52 -5.69 -11.33 -7.08
C LYS A 52 -6.48 -12.13 -8.12
N GLU A 53 -5.88 -13.14 -8.75
CA GLU A 53 -6.57 -14.07 -9.65
C GLU A 53 -7.68 -14.83 -8.89
N PHE A 54 -7.40 -15.31 -7.67
CA PHE A 54 -8.35 -16.01 -6.81
C PHE A 54 -9.57 -15.15 -6.43
N GLN A 55 -9.33 -13.90 -6.01
CA GLN A 55 -10.40 -12.95 -5.68
C GLN A 55 -11.24 -12.59 -6.90
N ALA A 56 -10.64 -12.49 -8.09
CA ALA A 56 -11.38 -12.26 -9.33
C ALA A 56 -12.34 -13.42 -9.64
N LEU A 57 -11.92 -14.68 -9.45
CA LEU A 57 -12.82 -15.82 -9.61
C LEU A 57 -13.97 -15.82 -8.58
N ALA A 58 -13.70 -15.42 -7.34
CA ALA A 58 -14.74 -15.34 -6.30
C ALA A 58 -15.82 -14.28 -6.63
N VAL A 59 -15.43 -13.17 -7.27
CA VAL A 59 -16.38 -12.16 -7.80
C VAL A 59 -17.11 -12.71 -9.03
N ASP A 60 -16.40 -13.29 -10.00
CA ASP A 60 -17.02 -13.91 -11.20
C ASP A 60 -18.10 -14.96 -10.80
N THR A 61 -17.90 -15.73 -9.70
CA THR A 61 -18.93 -16.67 -9.18
C THR A 61 -20.08 -16.00 -8.43
N ALA A 62 -19.85 -14.86 -7.77
CA ALA A 62 -20.90 -14.14 -7.07
C ALA A 62 -21.86 -13.46 -8.06
N GLU A 63 -21.31 -12.81 -9.10
CA GLU A 63 -22.09 -12.18 -10.18
C GLU A 63 -22.93 -13.20 -10.98
N ALA A 64 -22.41 -14.41 -11.19
CA ALA A 64 -23.17 -15.49 -11.81
C ALA A 64 -24.34 -16.00 -10.92
N SER A 65 -24.19 -15.91 -9.60
CA SER A 65 -25.24 -16.31 -8.64
C SER A 65 -26.34 -15.25 -8.50
N THR A 66 -26.00 -13.95 -8.57
CA THR A 66 -27.00 -12.87 -8.55
C THR A 66 -27.88 -12.83 -9.80
N THR A 67 -27.39 -13.30 -10.96
CA THR A 67 -28.21 -13.41 -12.18
C THR A 67 -29.15 -14.62 -12.22
N ALA A 68 -29.11 -15.52 -11.23
CA ALA A 68 -29.94 -16.74 -11.18
C ALA A 68 -31.14 -16.63 -10.23
N ALA A 69 -31.36 -15.48 -9.60
CA ALA A 69 -32.29 -15.30 -8.47
C ALA A 69 -33.55 -14.48 -8.81
N ASP A 70 -34.08 -14.59 -10.03
CA ASP A 70 -35.33 -13.92 -10.45
C ASP A 70 -36.39 -14.91 -10.95
N LEU A 71 -36.92 -15.69 -10.00
CA LEU A 71 -38.20 -16.40 -10.11
C LEU A 71 -38.92 -16.32 -8.75
N PRO A 72 -40.19 -15.89 -8.68
CA PRO A 72 -40.86 -15.58 -7.41
C PRO A 72 -41.45 -16.82 -6.72
N GLN A 73 -41.34 -16.88 -5.39
CA GLN A 73 -42.11 -17.82 -4.57
C GLN A 73 -42.78 -17.08 -3.39
N VAL A 74 -44.06 -17.40 -3.16
CA VAL A 74 -45.03 -16.62 -2.36
C VAL A 74 -44.95 -16.99 -0.85
N PRO A 75 -45.17 -16.05 0.10
CA PRO A 75 -44.93 -16.27 1.53
C PRO A 75 -46.16 -16.76 2.32
N ALA A 76 -45.92 -17.32 3.52
CA ALA A 76 -46.92 -17.59 4.56
C ALA A 76 -46.32 -17.45 5.98
N ALA A 77 -47.13 -17.10 7.00
CA ALA A 77 -46.65 -16.50 8.26
C ALA A 77 -47.00 -17.29 9.57
N VAL A 78 -45.98 -17.53 10.44
CA VAL A 78 -45.78 -16.97 11.82
C VAL A 78 -47.03 -16.75 12.75
N PRO A 79 -47.03 -16.98 14.10
CA PRO A 79 -46.47 -18.01 15.03
C PRO A 79 -47.49 -18.40 16.19
N PRO A 80 -47.11 -18.58 17.49
CA PRO A 80 -46.49 -19.70 18.25
C PRO A 80 -47.49 -20.36 19.27
N PRO A 81 -47.09 -21.12 20.34
CA PRO A 81 -46.75 -20.53 21.67
C PRO A 81 -45.76 -21.38 22.54
N THR A 82 -45.88 -21.40 23.89
CA THR A 82 -45.12 -22.22 24.88
C THR A 82 -45.92 -22.33 26.21
N PRO A 83 -45.67 -23.29 27.15
CA PRO A 83 -44.80 -23.03 28.32
C PRO A 83 -44.07 -24.25 28.99
N ALA A 84 -43.29 -23.95 30.04
CA ALA A 84 -42.21 -24.69 30.74
C ALA A 84 -42.55 -25.87 31.71
N HIS A 85 -41.54 -26.68 32.12
CA HIS A 85 -40.95 -26.77 33.50
C HIS A 85 -39.79 -27.82 33.64
N VAL A 86 -39.07 -27.86 34.78
CA VAL A 86 -37.89 -28.73 35.14
C VAL A 86 -38.21 -29.59 36.40
N PRO A 87 -37.46 -30.64 36.86
CA PRO A 87 -36.17 -30.47 37.58
C PRO A 87 -35.14 -31.67 37.63
N ALA A 88 -33.90 -31.33 38.02
CA ALA A 88 -32.89 -32.03 38.86
C ALA A 88 -32.56 -33.55 38.80
N ALA A 89 -31.26 -33.90 38.66
CA ALA A 89 -30.45 -34.61 39.67
C ALA A 89 -28.95 -34.78 39.27
N ASP A 90 -28.03 -34.38 40.15
CA ASP A 90 -26.55 -34.57 40.14
C ASP A 90 -26.19 -35.71 41.15
N PRO A 91 -24.97 -36.35 41.19
CA PRO A 91 -23.70 -35.65 41.41
C PRO A 91 -22.37 -36.25 40.85
N THR A 92 -21.29 -35.48 41.10
CA THR A 92 -19.86 -35.64 40.72
C THR A 92 -19.07 -36.56 41.72
N PRO A 93 -17.72 -36.82 41.63
CA PRO A 93 -16.67 -35.78 41.78
C PRO A 93 -15.24 -35.99 41.16
N VAL A 94 -14.53 -34.85 41.05
CA VAL A 94 -13.07 -34.56 41.08
C VAL A 94 -12.02 -35.30 40.21
N LEU A 95 -11.35 -34.51 39.38
CA LEU A 95 -9.89 -34.28 39.47
C LEU A 95 -9.59 -32.81 39.10
N ALA A 96 -8.67 -32.17 39.81
CA ALA A 96 -8.32 -30.75 39.61
C ALA A 96 -6.85 -30.60 39.19
N THR A 97 -6.52 -29.47 38.54
CA THR A 97 -5.42 -28.52 38.90
C THR A 97 -4.77 -27.81 37.68
N THR A 98 -4.75 -26.47 37.75
CA THR A 98 -3.87 -25.47 37.07
C THR A 98 -3.78 -25.30 35.54
N SER A 99 -4.33 -24.17 35.07
CA SER A 99 -3.71 -23.09 34.26
C SER A 99 -2.54 -23.36 33.29
N VAL A 100 -2.65 -22.85 32.06
CA VAL A 100 -1.85 -21.71 31.51
C VAL A 100 -2.73 -20.96 30.49
N GLY A 101 -2.68 -19.62 30.46
CA GLY A 101 -3.54 -18.81 29.59
C GLY A 101 -3.15 -18.86 28.11
N GLU A 102 -4.10 -19.23 27.25
CA GLU A 102 -3.99 -19.01 25.82
C GLU A 102 -4.06 -17.50 25.51
N GLN A 103 -2.93 -16.91 25.14
CA GLN A 103 -2.92 -15.58 24.56
C GLN A 103 -3.70 -15.61 23.24
N GLN A 104 -4.89 -15.01 23.25
CA GLN A 104 -5.64 -14.72 22.03
C GLN A 104 -4.71 -14.01 21.05
N ARG A 105 -4.42 -14.66 19.92
CA ARG A 105 -3.75 -14.00 18.80
C ARG A 105 -4.61 -12.81 18.40
N PRO A 106 -4.04 -11.60 18.24
CA PRO A 106 -4.82 -10.51 17.68
C PRO A 106 -5.26 -10.90 16.28
N GLU A 107 -6.58 -11.10 16.15
CA GLU A 107 -7.34 -11.12 14.90
C GLU A 107 -6.67 -10.17 13.89
N THR A 108 -6.37 -10.67 12.70
CA THR A 108 -5.74 -9.85 11.66
C THR A 108 -6.71 -8.78 11.21
N ASN A 109 -6.65 -7.61 11.87
CA ASN A 109 -7.43 -6.43 11.56
C ASN A 109 -7.47 -6.26 10.03
N PRO A 110 -8.67 -6.33 9.39
CA PRO A 110 -8.77 -6.14 7.96
C PRO A 110 -8.16 -4.77 7.64
N ALA A 111 -7.16 -4.76 6.76
CA ALA A 111 -6.40 -3.55 6.47
C ALA A 111 -7.38 -2.42 6.17
N PRO A 112 -7.45 -1.34 6.98
CA PRO A 112 -8.57 -0.43 6.97
C PRO A 112 -8.69 0.13 5.56
N GLY A 113 -9.83 -0.17 4.92
CA GLY A 113 -10.12 0.27 3.57
C GLY A 113 -9.81 1.75 3.49
N ARG A 114 -8.99 2.15 2.50
CA ARG A 114 -8.44 3.51 2.45
C ARG A 114 -9.57 4.52 2.33
N ARG A 115 -10.06 5.00 3.46
CA ARG A 115 -11.04 6.08 3.53
C ARG A 115 -10.50 7.24 2.68
N PRO A 116 -11.25 7.73 1.69
CA PRO A 116 -10.82 8.85 0.87
C PRO A 116 -10.36 9.99 1.78
N ARG A 117 -9.26 10.68 1.44
CA ARG A 117 -8.77 11.79 2.31
C ARG A 117 -9.82 12.88 2.54
N ALA A 118 -10.77 13.03 1.61
CA ALA A 118 -11.92 13.92 1.72
C ALA A 118 -12.93 13.52 2.82
N SER A 119 -13.00 12.24 3.22
CA SER A 119 -13.88 11.77 4.29
C SER A 119 -13.21 11.76 5.68
N LEU A 120 -12.09 12.47 5.84
CA LEU A 120 -11.38 12.65 7.10
C LEU A 120 -11.62 14.07 7.62
N THR A 121 -11.84 14.22 8.93
CA THR A 121 -11.92 15.54 9.56
C THR A 121 -10.61 16.30 9.43
N ALA A 122 -10.62 17.64 9.54
CA ALA A 122 -9.42 18.46 9.38
C ALA A 122 -8.26 18.02 10.30
N SER A 123 -8.55 17.72 11.58
CA SER A 123 -7.59 17.18 12.55
C SER A 123 -7.01 15.81 12.11
N GLN A 124 -7.85 14.90 11.59
CA GLN A 124 -7.38 13.60 11.07
C GLN A 124 -6.52 13.78 9.81
N GLN A 125 -6.87 14.70 8.92
CA GLN A 125 -6.05 15.04 7.75
C GLN A 125 -4.70 15.61 8.18
N GLU A 126 -4.66 16.47 9.19
CA GLU A 126 -3.42 17.01 9.73
C GLU A 126 -2.54 15.93 10.35
N CYS A 127 -3.09 15.04 11.17
CA CYS A 127 -2.37 13.86 11.70
C CYS A 127 -1.80 12.95 10.60
N VAL A 128 -2.44 12.86 9.43
CA VAL A 128 -1.89 12.17 8.26
C VAL A 128 -0.77 12.98 7.62
N ARG A 129 -0.92 14.31 7.48
CA ARG A 129 0.12 15.21 6.91
C ARG A 129 1.38 15.23 7.78
N THR A 130 1.27 15.28 9.10
CA THR A 130 2.43 15.26 10.03
C THR A 130 3.17 13.93 9.93
N ARG A 131 2.47 12.81 9.99
CA ARG A 131 3.03 11.46 9.81
C ARG A 131 3.69 11.26 8.43
N ASP A 132 3.11 11.80 7.35
CA ASP A 132 3.73 11.72 6.02
C ASP A 132 4.96 12.63 5.89
N ARG A 133 4.96 13.81 6.54
CA ARG A 133 6.16 14.68 6.66
C ARG A 133 7.27 13.96 7.42
N GLU A 134 6.96 13.35 8.56
CA GLU A 134 7.89 12.57 9.37
C GLU A 134 8.49 11.39 8.58
N ARG A 135 7.65 10.56 7.97
CA ARG A 135 8.10 9.47 7.07
C ARG A 135 8.98 9.98 5.93
N THR A 136 8.71 11.18 5.41
CA THR A 136 9.54 11.82 4.38
C THR A 136 10.89 12.26 4.94
N ARG A 137 10.94 12.81 6.17
CA ARG A 137 12.19 13.11 6.88
C ARG A 137 13.01 11.84 7.09
N SER A 138 12.41 10.78 7.66
CA SER A 138 13.09 9.50 7.90
C SER A 138 13.62 8.85 6.61
N ARG A 139 12.87 8.93 5.50
CA ARG A 139 13.32 8.46 4.17
C ARG A 139 14.44 9.30 3.57
N ARG A 140 14.53 10.59 3.89
CA ARG A 140 15.62 11.48 3.46
C ARG A 140 16.89 11.23 4.28
N ALA A 141 16.75 11.04 5.59
CA ALA A 141 17.88 10.75 6.48
C ALA A 141 18.51 9.38 6.17
N ASN A 142 17.70 8.34 5.99
CA ASN A 142 18.18 6.98 5.67
C ASN A 142 18.50 6.77 4.17
N ARG A 143 18.87 7.84 3.45
CA ARG A 143 19.07 7.80 1.99
C ARG A 143 20.55 7.68 1.64
N THR A 144 20.90 6.72 0.78
CA THR A 144 22.28 6.58 0.28
C THR A 144 22.61 7.62 -0.81
N LEU A 145 23.89 7.98 -0.93
CA LEU A 145 24.37 8.93 -1.96
C LEU A 145 23.99 8.49 -3.39
N SER A 146 24.13 7.20 -3.72
CA SER A 146 23.70 6.64 -5.01
C SER A 146 22.18 6.79 -5.26
N GLN A 147 21.35 6.70 -4.21
CA GLN A 147 19.92 6.99 -4.34
C GLN A 147 19.66 8.49 -4.48
N GLN A 148 20.40 9.35 -3.78
CA GLN A 148 20.26 10.80 -3.88
C GLN A 148 20.62 11.29 -5.29
N GLU A 149 21.70 10.80 -5.86
CA GLU A 149 22.16 11.16 -7.21
C GLU A 149 21.18 10.71 -8.30
N ARG A 150 20.60 9.51 -8.20
CA ARG A 150 19.56 9.06 -9.12
C ARG A 150 18.30 9.93 -9.09
N ASP A 151 17.89 10.41 -7.93
CA ASP A 151 16.76 11.35 -7.84
C ASP A 151 17.14 12.73 -8.37
N ARG A 152 18.36 13.25 -8.10
CA ARG A 152 18.83 14.51 -8.69
C ARG A 152 18.76 14.48 -10.22
N ARG A 153 19.22 13.40 -10.85
CA ARG A 153 19.17 13.21 -12.32
C ARG A 153 17.72 13.18 -12.82
N ARG A 154 16.86 12.38 -12.19
CA ARG A 154 15.43 12.29 -12.51
C ARG A 154 14.69 13.62 -12.33
N ASP A 155 15.03 14.39 -11.29
CA ASP A 155 14.42 15.70 -11.02
C ASP A 155 14.95 16.76 -11.99
N ALA A 156 16.21 16.69 -12.41
CA ALA A 156 16.77 17.53 -13.46
C ALA A 156 16.10 17.27 -14.82
N GLU A 157 15.89 15.99 -15.17
CA GLU A 157 15.14 15.57 -16.36
C GLU A 157 13.69 16.06 -16.31
N ARG A 158 12.97 15.83 -15.20
CA ARG A 158 11.60 16.35 -14.99
C ARG A 158 11.54 17.87 -15.12
N LYS A 159 12.54 18.60 -14.61
CA LYS A 159 12.64 20.06 -14.77
C LYS A 159 12.90 20.48 -16.22
N ARG A 160 13.74 19.75 -16.96
CA ARG A 160 13.99 19.99 -18.41
C ARG A 160 12.70 19.79 -19.21
N VAL A 161 12.04 18.63 -19.06
CA VAL A 161 10.76 18.34 -19.72
C VAL A 161 9.70 19.37 -19.36
N ARG A 162 9.54 19.72 -18.07
CA ARG A 162 8.59 20.77 -17.66
C ARG A 162 8.90 22.10 -18.33
N ARG A 163 10.16 22.56 -18.36
CA ARG A 163 10.55 23.82 -19.03
C ARG A 163 10.28 23.83 -20.53
N ALA A 164 10.47 22.69 -21.21
CA ALA A 164 10.13 22.53 -22.62
C ALA A 164 8.61 22.67 -22.85
N LEU A 165 7.79 22.15 -21.93
CA LEU A 165 6.32 22.21 -21.99
C LEU A 165 5.70 23.53 -21.50
N LEU A 166 6.43 24.38 -20.75
CA LEU A 166 5.91 25.68 -20.30
C LEU A 166 5.59 26.59 -21.49
N ALA A 167 4.49 27.33 -21.42
CA ALA A 167 4.19 28.40 -22.37
C ALA A 167 5.15 29.60 -22.21
N GLU A 168 5.27 30.43 -23.24
CA GLU A 168 6.15 31.60 -23.19
C GLU A 168 5.74 32.63 -22.12
N SER A 169 4.43 32.75 -21.87
CA SER A 169 3.87 33.55 -20.78
C SER A 169 4.36 33.08 -19.40
N GLU A 170 4.37 31.77 -19.15
CA GLU A 170 4.89 31.19 -17.91
C GLU A 170 6.42 31.38 -17.78
N ARG A 171 7.16 31.30 -18.90
CA ARG A 171 8.60 31.60 -18.95
C ARG A 171 8.87 33.09 -18.67
N ALA A 172 8.04 34.00 -19.17
CA ALA A 172 8.12 35.43 -18.87
C ALA A 172 7.80 35.73 -17.40
N GLN A 173 6.75 35.14 -16.84
CA GLN A 173 6.45 35.23 -15.40
C GLN A 173 7.62 34.70 -14.54
N GLY A 174 8.26 33.60 -14.95
CA GLY A 174 9.46 33.07 -14.29
C GLY A 174 10.62 34.07 -14.29
N ARG A 175 10.90 34.73 -15.42
CA ARG A 175 11.92 35.81 -15.53
C ARG A 175 11.59 37.00 -14.63
N ASN A 176 10.32 37.44 -14.58
CA ASN A 176 9.90 38.57 -13.75
C ASN A 176 10.00 38.24 -12.24
N GLN A 177 9.67 37.00 -11.85
CA GLN A 177 9.87 36.52 -10.47
C GLN A 177 11.36 36.40 -10.10
N GLU A 178 12.23 36.10 -11.06
CA GLU A 178 13.68 36.08 -10.82
C GLU A 178 14.24 37.50 -10.69
N ALA A 179 13.82 38.44 -11.55
CA ALA A 179 14.21 39.84 -11.48
C ALA A 179 13.81 40.48 -10.15
N THR A 180 12.57 40.28 -9.69
CA THR A 180 12.11 40.78 -8.37
C THR A 180 12.87 40.13 -7.21
N ARG A 181 13.19 38.82 -7.28
CA ARG A 181 14.05 38.18 -6.27
C ARG A 181 15.45 38.77 -6.23
N ARG A 182 16.11 38.99 -7.37
CA ARG A 182 17.43 39.65 -7.44
C ARG A 182 17.36 41.09 -6.91
N ALA A 183 16.31 41.83 -7.28
CA ALA A 183 16.06 43.19 -6.80
C ALA A 183 15.75 43.29 -5.29
N ASN A 184 15.42 42.17 -4.63
CA ASN A 184 15.17 42.06 -3.19
C ASN A 184 16.29 41.36 -2.41
N GLN A 185 17.43 40.99 -3.03
CA GLN A 185 18.56 40.43 -2.30
C GLN A 185 19.27 41.49 -1.43
N PRO A 186 19.80 41.13 -0.25
CA PRO A 186 20.62 42.05 0.55
C PRO A 186 21.89 42.46 -0.21
N VAL A 187 22.44 43.64 0.12
CA VAL A 187 23.52 44.28 -0.64
C VAL A 187 24.77 43.40 -0.70
N ASP A 188 25.17 42.79 0.41
CA ASP A 188 26.35 41.92 0.52
C ASP A 188 26.29 40.71 -0.43
N VAL A 189 25.09 40.15 -0.64
CA VAL A 189 24.86 39.07 -1.60
C VAL A 189 24.97 39.58 -3.04
N ARG A 190 24.58 40.84 -3.31
CA ARG A 190 24.79 41.44 -4.65
C ARG A 190 26.26 41.77 -4.91
N GLN A 191 27.01 42.17 -3.88
CA GLN A 191 28.45 42.44 -3.99
C GLN A 191 29.22 41.16 -4.27
N THR A 192 29.02 40.11 -3.46
CA THR A 192 29.65 38.80 -3.68
C THR A 192 29.32 38.17 -5.03
N VAL A 193 28.08 38.31 -5.54
CA VAL A 193 27.74 37.89 -6.90
C VAL A 193 28.53 38.67 -7.96
N ARG A 194 28.65 40.00 -7.82
CA ARG A 194 29.45 40.83 -8.74
C ARG A 194 30.94 40.51 -8.70
N GLU A 195 31.49 40.20 -7.53
CA GLU A 195 32.89 39.78 -7.37
C GLU A 195 33.14 38.41 -8.04
N VAL A 196 32.24 37.45 -7.85
CA VAL A 196 32.33 36.14 -8.52
C VAL A 196 32.19 36.27 -10.04
N ASP A 197 31.30 37.14 -10.53
CA ASP A 197 31.17 37.40 -11.97
C ASP A 197 32.40 38.12 -12.53
N ARG A 198 33.01 39.06 -11.78
CA ARG A 198 34.28 39.71 -12.14
C ARG A 198 35.42 38.70 -12.28
N LEU A 199 35.61 37.84 -11.28
CA LEU A 199 36.65 36.79 -11.24
C LEU A 199 36.46 35.67 -12.29
N ARG A 200 35.38 35.71 -13.08
CA ARG A 200 35.13 34.80 -14.21
C ARG A 200 35.44 35.43 -15.57
N HIS A 201 35.76 36.72 -15.59
CA HIS A 201 36.07 37.50 -16.78
C HIS A 201 37.49 38.09 -16.76
N GLU A 202 38.27 37.74 -15.73
CA GLU A 202 39.73 37.88 -15.63
C GLU A 202 40.39 36.52 -15.95
#